data_AF-A0A5P2DSX8-F1
#
_entry.id   AF-A0A5P2DSX8-F1
#
_cell.length_a   1.000
_cell.length_b   1.000
_cell.length_c   1.000
_cell.angle_alpha   90.00
_cell.angle_beta   90.00
_cell.angle_gamma   90.00
#
_symmetry.space_group_name_H-M   'P 1'
#
loop_
_entity.id
_entity.type
_entity.pdbx_description
1 polymer ?
#
loop_
_entity_poly.entity_id
_entity_poly.type
_entity_poly.pdbx_seq_one_letter_code
_entity_poly.pdbx_strand_id
1 'polypeptide(L)'
;MPSWRTTLTAAGVSRPRLRDDYTHAARRVRRREPAPYLALRLLAAPPLVPALAAGLAFMNLVDDVAETGTPHQRAAGLAALSERVAAALESGDSPDPLLRAYAHAVDSRGLPPHWVTRFLEGAATAEAGFDGFAAEEDFQAYLDAYAWPGVLVFAGLQYQGGPGAEQAAGWRRFVDAAQRVDFLADLRGDLAEGRLCIPRARLDEHSVTRADLEQARDTPAVRALLTAECRRARTALDAAHGILGLAEPGLRPVVTTMTELMAHQLTAVERAGVTALRRDTGYGLAAPLRILVRAARRRPV
;
A
#
# COMPACT_ATOMS: atom_id res chain seq x y z
N MET A 1 -0.37 5.76 -24.69
CA MET A 1 0.05 6.34 -23.40
C MET A 1 0.81 7.63 -23.66
N PRO A 2 0.42 8.78 -23.07
CA PRO A 2 1.14 10.04 -23.27
C PRO A 2 2.58 9.98 -22.75
N SER A 3 3.47 10.74 -23.40
CA SER A 3 4.86 10.89 -22.97
C SER A 3 4.93 11.45 -21.54
N TRP A 4 6.01 11.19 -20.79
CA TRP A 4 6.16 11.76 -19.44
C TRP A 4 6.11 13.29 -19.43
N ARG A 5 6.74 13.96 -20.41
CA ARG A 5 6.69 15.42 -20.56
C ARG A 5 5.26 15.90 -20.77
N THR A 6 4.48 15.21 -21.59
CA THR A 6 3.05 15.52 -21.81
C THR A 6 2.23 15.31 -20.55
N THR A 7 2.48 14.22 -19.81
CA THR A 7 1.84 13.94 -18.51
C THR A 7 2.13 15.05 -17.49
N LEU A 8 3.38 15.51 -17.38
CA LEU A 8 3.76 16.62 -16.51
C LEU A 8 3.06 17.92 -16.90
N THR A 9 3.01 18.25 -18.19
CA THR A 9 2.26 19.43 -18.67
C THR A 9 0.76 19.32 -18.31
N ALA A 10 0.15 18.16 -18.50
CA ALA A 10 -1.27 17.94 -18.20
C ALA A 10 -1.57 18.06 -16.69
N ALA A 11 -0.59 17.81 -15.83
CA ALA A 11 -0.68 18.01 -14.39
C ALA A 11 -0.34 19.44 -13.93
N GLY A 12 -0.13 20.39 -14.86
CA GLY A 12 0.28 21.76 -14.53
C GLY A 12 1.75 21.92 -14.13
N VAL A 13 2.55 20.86 -14.22
CA VAL A 13 3.98 20.88 -13.86
C VAL A 13 4.79 21.46 -15.03
N SER A 14 5.01 22.78 -15.01
CA SER A 14 5.65 23.53 -16.11
C SER A 14 7.09 23.95 -15.82
N ARG A 15 7.43 24.26 -14.56
CA ARG A 15 8.76 24.76 -14.16
C ARG A 15 9.86 23.71 -14.37
N PRO A 16 11.03 24.03 -14.97
CA PRO A 16 12.08 23.07 -15.27
C PRO A 16 12.56 22.24 -14.07
N ARG A 17 12.97 22.89 -12.97
CA ARG A 17 13.43 22.20 -11.74
C ARG A 17 12.38 21.22 -11.20
N LEU A 18 11.13 21.64 -11.15
CA LEU A 18 10.04 20.81 -10.65
C LEU A 18 9.78 19.59 -11.56
N ARG A 19 9.95 19.73 -12.88
CA ARG A 19 9.87 18.59 -13.81
C ARG A 19 10.97 17.58 -13.53
N ASP A 20 12.19 18.04 -13.25
CA ASP A 20 13.31 17.16 -12.90
C ASP A 20 13.04 16.43 -11.58
N ASP A 21 12.49 17.12 -10.58
CA ASP A 21 12.11 16.57 -9.29
C ASP A 21 11.06 15.44 -9.43
N TYR A 22 9.95 15.70 -10.13
CA TYR A 22 8.95 14.65 -10.40
C TYR A 22 9.51 13.50 -11.25
N THR A 23 10.42 13.80 -12.19
CA THR A 23 11.07 12.76 -13.00
C THR A 23 11.98 11.89 -12.12
N HIS A 24 12.68 12.49 -11.15
CA HIS A 24 13.49 11.76 -10.18
C HIS A 24 12.61 10.80 -9.36
N ALA A 25 11.52 11.30 -8.77
CA ALA A 25 10.56 10.48 -8.02
C ALA A 25 9.99 9.33 -8.87
N ALA A 26 9.51 9.63 -10.08
CA ALA A 26 8.97 8.62 -11.00
C ALA A 26 10.00 7.55 -11.40
N ARG A 27 11.28 7.93 -11.57
CA ARG A 27 12.36 6.97 -11.86
C ARG A 27 12.64 6.07 -10.66
N ARG A 28 12.57 6.57 -9.43
CA ARG A 28 12.71 5.76 -8.21
C ARG A 28 11.63 4.68 -8.18
N VAL A 29 10.35 5.06 -8.31
CA VAL A 29 9.24 4.10 -8.31
C VAL A 29 9.43 3.08 -9.42
N ARG A 30 9.71 3.51 -10.66
CA ARG A 30 9.90 2.59 -11.79
C ARG A 30 11.01 1.56 -11.54
N ARG A 31 12.07 1.92 -10.80
CA ARG A 31 13.19 1.03 -10.51
C ARG A 31 12.88 0.04 -9.38
N ARG A 32 12.24 0.51 -8.30
CA ARG A 32 11.90 -0.35 -7.15
C ARG A 32 10.66 -1.21 -7.46
N GLU A 33 9.63 -0.61 -8.02
CA GLU A 33 8.31 -1.19 -8.23
C GLU A 33 7.77 -0.91 -9.64
N PRO A 34 8.28 -1.62 -10.67
CA PRO A 34 7.91 -1.36 -12.05
C PRO A 34 6.41 -1.58 -12.32
N ALA A 35 5.78 -2.56 -11.65
CA ALA A 35 4.38 -2.91 -11.87
C ALA A 35 3.40 -1.81 -11.39
N PRO A 36 3.45 -1.33 -10.12
CA PRO A 36 2.66 -0.18 -9.68
C PRO A 36 2.88 1.07 -10.54
N TYR A 37 4.13 1.39 -10.90
CA TYR A 37 4.41 2.53 -11.78
C TYR A 37 3.74 2.39 -13.15
N LEU A 38 3.83 1.21 -13.77
CA LEU A 38 3.21 0.95 -15.06
C LEU A 38 1.68 0.98 -14.99
N ALA A 39 1.08 0.40 -13.95
CA ALA A 39 -0.36 0.46 -13.73
C ALA A 39 -0.84 1.92 -13.64
N LEU A 40 -0.16 2.75 -12.85
CA LEU A 40 -0.45 4.18 -12.74
C LEU A 40 -0.32 4.88 -14.11
N ARG A 41 0.77 4.65 -14.84
CA ARG A 41 1.03 5.26 -16.14
C ARG A 41 0.04 4.88 -17.23
N LEU A 42 -0.46 3.65 -17.22
CA LEU A 42 -1.35 3.11 -18.25
C LEU A 42 -2.81 3.42 -17.95
N LEU A 43 -3.21 3.40 -16.69
CA LEU A 43 -4.62 3.39 -16.29
C LEU A 43 -5.11 4.73 -15.75
N ALA A 44 -4.28 5.48 -15.02
CA ALA A 44 -4.72 6.74 -14.44
C ALA A 44 -4.83 7.88 -15.49
N ALA A 45 -5.71 8.84 -15.20
CA ALA A 45 -5.78 10.11 -15.93
C ALA A 45 -4.42 10.82 -15.85
N PRO A 46 -3.87 11.33 -16.97
CA PRO A 46 -2.51 11.88 -16.98
C PRO A 46 -2.25 12.98 -15.94
N PRO A 47 -3.21 13.89 -15.64
CA PRO A 47 -3.01 14.91 -14.60
C PRO A 47 -2.76 14.37 -13.20
N LEU A 48 -3.24 13.17 -12.86
CA LEU A 48 -3.09 12.59 -11.51
C LEU A 48 -1.73 11.89 -11.33
N VAL A 49 -1.15 11.41 -12.42
CA VAL A 49 0.03 10.53 -12.39
C VAL A 49 1.22 11.16 -11.67
N PRO A 50 1.62 12.43 -11.89
CA PRO A 50 2.82 12.96 -11.24
C PRO A 50 2.72 13.02 -9.72
N ALA A 51 1.59 13.50 -9.18
CA ALA A 51 1.36 13.56 -7.74
C ALA A 51 1.36 12.15 -7.13
N LEU A 52 0.63 11.22 -7.73
CA LEU A 52 0.56 9.83 -7.28
C LEU A 52 1.93 9.12 -7.37
N ALA A 53 2.73 9.38 -8.41
CA ALA A 53 4.08 8.84 -8.51
C ALA A 53 5.02 9.41 -7.43
N ALA A 54 4.85 10.69 -7.06
CA ALA A 54 5.60 11.27 -5.94
C ALA A 54 5.17 10.68 -4.59
N GLY A 55 3.87 10.46 -4.37
CA GLY A 55 3.37 9.79 -3.16
C GLY A 55 3.88 8.36 -3.02
N LEU A 56 3.87 7.58 -4.11
CA LEU A 56 4.45 6.24 -4.09
C LEU A 56 5.97 6.26 -3.90
N ALA A 57 6.68 7.24 -4.49
CA ALA A 57 8.10 7.41 -4.23
C ALA A 57 8.40 7.73 -2.76
N PHE A 58 7.53 8.52 -2.12
CA PHE A 58 7.62 8.85 -0.71
C PHE A 58 7.37 7.64 0.19
N MET A 59 6.34 6.82 -0.07
CA MET A 59 6.13 5.55 0.63
C MET A 59 7.39 4.67 0.54
N ASN A 60 7.91 4.48 -0.68
CA ASN A 60 9.15 3.72 -0.87
C ASN A 60 10.30 4.31 -0.03
N LEU A 61 10.47 5.63 0.00
CA LEU A 61 11.50 6.25 0.85
C LEU A 61 11.34 5.91 2.33
N VAL A 62 10.11 5.90 2.86
CA VAL A 62 9.82 5.52 4.25
C VAL A 62 10.14 4.04 4.48
N ASP A 63 9.67 3.16 3.60
CA ASP A 63 9.89 1.72 3.71
C ASP A 63 11.39 1.36 3.68
N ASP A 64 12.18 1.98 2.78
CA ASP A 64 13.63 1.74 2.71
C ASP A 64 14.32 2.08 4.05
N VAL A 65 13.85 3.11 4.74
CA VAL A 65 14.39 3.52 6.04
C VAL A 65 13.88 2.60 7.16
N ALA A 66 12.63 2.14 7.09
CA ALA A 66 12.03 1.22 8.07
C ALA A 66 12.62 -0.21 7.98
N GLU A 67 13.11 -0.63 6.83
CA GLU A 67 13.61 -1.99 6.60
C GLU A 67 15.15 -2.10 6.77
N THR A 68 15.89 -0.99 6.60
CA THR A 68 17.37 -1.03 6.55
C THR A 68 18.02 -0.82 7.92
N GLY A 69 18.83 -1.80 8.34
CA GLY A 69 19.65 -1.73 9.54
C GLY A 69 19.00 -2.34 10.78
N THR A 70 19.64 -2.13 11.94
CA THR A 70 19.14 -2.57 13.25
C THR A 70 17.90 -1.77 13.69
N PRO A 71 17.07 -2.27 14.62
CA PRO A 71 15.92 -1.53 15.15
C PRO A 71 16.24 -0.10 15.60
N HIS A 72 17.38 0.10 16.29
CA HIS A 72 17.84 1.42 16.70
C HIS A 72 18.20 2.33 15.51
N GLN A 73 18.84 1.79 14.48
CA GLN A 73 19.16 2.55 13.26
C GLN A 73 17.91 2.92 12.47
N ARG A 74 16.93 2.02 12.37
CA ARG A 74 15.63 2.29 11.74
C ARG A 74 14.89 3.41 12.47
N ALA A 75 14.80 3.34 13.80
CA ALA A 75 14.16 4.37 14.61
C ALA A 75 14.83 5.74 14.46
N ALA A 76 16.17 5.80 14.55
CA ALA A 76 16.92 7.04 14.33
C ALA A 76 16.77 7.57 12.89
N GLY A 77 16.76 6.67 11.91
CA GLY A 77 16.57 7.01 10.50
C GLY A 77 15.17 7.58 10.22
N LEU A 78 14.13 6.99 10.79
CA LEU A 78 12.75 7.47 10.68
C LEU A 78 12.56 8.81 11.38
N ALA A 79 13.17 9.02 12.55
CA ALA A 79 13.18 10.33 13.22
C ALA A 79 13.82 11.42 12.34
N ALA A 80 15.01 11.15 11.81
CA ALA A 80 15.70 12.09 10.91
C ALA A 80 14.95 12.29 9.57
N LEU A 81 14.26 11.28 9.06
CA LEU A 81 13.39 11.42 7.89
C LEU A 81 12.20 12.32 8.21
N SER A 82 11.55 12.14 9.36
CA SER A 82 10.41 12.95 9.79
C SER A 82 10.75 14.43 9.87
N GLU A 83 11.90 14.79 10.45
CA GLU A 83 12.38 16.18 10.50
C GLU A 83 12.58 16.76 9.09
N ARG A 84 13.23 16.01 8.18
CA ARG A 84 13.44 16.45 6.80
C ARG A 84 12.13 16.60 6.02
N VAL A 85 11.17 15.71 6.25
CA VAL A 85 9.85 15.76 5.61
C VAL A 85 9.09 16.97 6.12
N ALA A 86 9.04 17.20 7.44
CA ALA A 86 8.39 18.37 8.02
C ALA A 86 8.97 19.68 7.45
N ALA A 87 10.30 19.81 7.43
CA ALA A 87 10.97 20.98 6.85
C ALA A 87 10.66 21.16 5.35
N ALA A 88 10.58 20.06 4.59
CA ALA A 88 10.25 20.11 3.17
C ALA A 88 8.79 20.51 2.91
N LEU A 89 7.84 20.01 3.71
CA LEU A 89 6.43 20.37 3.62
C LEU A 89 6.19 21.83 4.00
N GLU A 90 6.91 22.35 5.00
CA GLU A 90 6.79 23.74 5.44
C GLU A 90 7.42 24.74 4.46
N SER A 91 8.65 24.46 4.00
CA SER A 91 9.39 25.38 3.13
C SER A 91 9.10 25.22 1.64
N GLY A 92 8.56 24.06 1.23
CA GLY A 92 8.46 23.66 -0.17
C GLY A 92 9.81 23.33 -0.83
N ASP A 93 10.91 23.26 -0.07
CA ASP A 93 12.25 22.96 -0.59
C ASP A 93 12.97 21.88 0.26
N SER A 94 13.96 21.23 -0.35
CA SER A 94 14.76 20.18 0.29
C SER A 94 16.00 19.92 -0.57
N PRO A 95 17.14 19.48 0.00
CA PRO A 95 18.23 18.96 -0.82
C PRO A 95 17.81 17.73 -1.64
N ASP A 96 16.82 16.96 -1.17
CA ASP A 96 16.32 15.77 -1.86
C ASP A 96 15.23 16.13 -2.91
N PRO A 97 15.47 15.85 -4.22
CA PRO A 97 14.48 16.09 -5.27
C PRO A 97 13.15 15.36 -5.06
N LEU A 98 13.16 14.19 -4.41
CA LEU A 98 11.94 13.44 -4.11
C LEU A 98 11.08 14.20 -3.11
N LEU A 99 11.68 14.70 -2.03
CA LEU A 99 10.96 15.46 -1.00
C LEU A 99 10.41 16.77 -1.56
N ARG A 100 11.13 17.44 -2.48
CA ARG A 100 10.58 18.61 -3.20
C ARG A 100 9.37 18.26 -4.05
N ALA A 101 9.44 17.19 -4.84
CA ALA A 101 8.32 16.73 -5.67
C ALA A 101 7.11 16.35 -4.81
N TYR A 102 7.34 15.68 -3.68
CA TYR A 102 6.28 15.29 -2.76
C TYR A 102 5.68 16.49 -2.03
N ALA A 103 6.49 17.43 -1.52
CA ALA A 103 6.01 18.66 -0.90
C ALA A 103 5.14 19.49 -1.86
N HIS A 104 5.59 19.65 -3.11
CA HIS A 104 4.77 20.28 -4.14
C HIS A 104 3.46 19.51 -4.39
N ALA A 105 3.48 18.17 -4.38
CA ALA A 105 2.27 17.38 -4.54
C ALA A 105 1.29 17.57 -3.37
N VAL A 106 1.79 17.57 -2.13
CA VAL A 106 0.99 17.79 -0.92
C VAL A 106 0.34 19.17 -0.95
N ASP A 107 1.11 20.21 -1.24
CA ASP A 107 0.62 21.60 -1.33
C ASP A 107 -0.41 21.77 -2.47
N SER A 108 -0.04 21.41 -3.70
CA SER A 108 -0.90 21.61 -4.89
C SER A 108 -2.18 20.75 -4.91
N ARG A 109 -2.21 19.66 -4.15
CA ARG A 109 -3.40 18.82 -3.97
C ARG A 109 -4.12 19.09 -2.66
N GLY A 110 -3.54 19.91 -1.77
CA GLY A 110 -4.09 20.21 -0.45
C GLY A 110 -4.22 18.97 0.44
N LEU A 111 -3.29 18.01 0.38
CA LEU A 111 -3.33 16.85 1.27
C LEU A 111 -3.11 17.29 2.72
N PRO A 112 -4.00 16.97 3.66
CA PRO A 112 -3.81 17.34 5.06
C PRO A 112 -2.50 16.78 5.64
N PRO A 113 -1.61 17.63 6.20
CA PRO A 113 -0.29 17.19 6.67
C PRO A 113 -0.32 16.07 7.71
N HIS A 114 -1.39 15.97 8.49
CA HIS A 114 -1.55 14.93 9.51
C HIS A 114 -1.50 13.51 8.93
N TRP A 115 -1.84 13.29 7.66
CA TRP A 115 -1.68 11.97 7.04
C TRP A 115 -0.22 11.57 6.92
N VAL A 116 0.64 12.54 6.58
CA VAL A 116 2.08 12.34 6.48
C VAL A 116 2.69 12.10 7.86
N THR A 117 2.34 12.93 8.85
CA THR A 117 2.82 12.78 10.22
C THR A 117 2.40 11.43 10.81
N ARG A 118 1.12 11.04 10.69
CA ARG A 118 0.62 9.76 11.18
C ARG A 118 1.31 8.57 10.52
N PHE A 119 1.57 8.63 9.21
CA PHE A 119 2.26 7.54 8.52
C PHE A 119 3.69 7.35 9.03
N LEU A 120 4.43 8.45 9.20
CA LEU A 120 5.81 8.41 9.73
C LEU A 120 5.86 7.94 11.19
N GLU A 121 4.95 8.43 12.03
CA GLU A 121 4.79 7.98 13.41
C GLU A 121 4.46 6.48 13.47
N GLY A 122 3.50 6.03 12.65
CA GLY A 122 3.12 4.62 12.52
C GLY A 122 4.27 3.74 12.03
N ALA A 123 5.07 4.21 11.07
CA ALA A 123 6.24 3.50 10.59
C ALA A 123 7.27 3.31 11.71
N ALA A 124 7.51 4.35 12.51
CA ALA A 124 8.47 4.33 13.61
C ALA A 124 8.01 3.54 14.83
N THR A 125 6.69 3.36 15.00
CA THR A 125 6.11 2.73 16.19
C THR A 125 5.48 1.38 15.88
N ALA A 126 4.42 1.35 15.07
CA ALA A 126 3.65 0.17 14.78
C ALA A 126 4.39 -0.82 13.87
N GLU A 127 5.05 -0.35 12.80
CA GLU A 127 5.73 -1.26 11.84
C GLU A 127 7.13 -1.67 12.29
N ALA A 128 7.97 -0.72 12.74
CA ALA A 128 9.37 -1.00 13.06
C ALA A 128 9.57 -2.06 14.17
N GLY A 129 8.59 -2.23 15.06
CA GLY A 129 8.59 -3.22 16.14
C GLY A 129 7.60 -4.36 15.97
N PHE A 130 6.99 -4.51 14.80
CA PHE A 130 5.91 -5.48 14.59
C PHE A 130 6.39 -6.93 14.63
N ASP A 131 5.77 -7.77 15.46
CA ASP A 131 6.00 -9.22 15.53
C ASP A 131 4.72 -10.07 15.41
N GLY A 132 3.55 -9.44 15.39
CA GLY A 132 2.25 -10.09 15.24
C GLY A 132 1.13 -9.42 16.05
N PHE A 133 -0.04 -10.04 16.04
CA PHE A 133 -1.22 -9.54 16.75
C PHE A 133 -1.65 -10.49 17.87
N ALA A 134 -2.07 -9.96 19.02
CA ALA A 134 -2.70 -10.79 20.04
C ALA A 134 -4.16 -11.07 19.65
N ALA A 135 -4.88 -10.03 19.25
CA ALA A 135 -6.30 -10.09 18.91
C ALA A 135 -6.63 -9.25 17.66
N GLU A 136 -7.89 -9.27 17.24
CA GLU A 136 -8.35 -8.51 16.07
C GLU A 136 -8.22 -6.99 16.29
N GLU A 137 -8.37 -6.54 17.53
CA GLU A 137 -8.26 -5.13 17.91
C GLU A 137 -6.85 -4.60 17.64
N ASP A 138 -5.81 -5.42 17.84
CA ASP A 138 -4.42 -5.05 17.55
C ASP A 138 -4.20 -4.89 16.04
N PHE A 139 -4.80 -5.78 15.23
CA PHE A 139 -4.77 -5.65 13.77
C PHE A 139 -5.43 -4.35 13.33
N GLN A 140 -6.62 -4.06 13.84
CA GLN A 140 -7.34 -2.83 13.52
C GLN A 140 -6.56 -1.57 13.94
N ALA A 141 -5.94 -1.58 15.13
CA ALA A 141 -5.09 -0.51 15.61
C ALA A 141 -3.84 -0.31 14.74
N TYR A 142 -3.20 -1.39 14.29
CA TYR A 142 -2.09 -1.33 13.34
C TYR A 142 -2.51 -0.68 12.01
N LEU A 143 -3.69 -1.03 11.48
CA LEU A 143 -4.21 -0.36 10.29
C LEU A 143 -4.38 1.14 10.51
N ASP A 144 -4.94 1.55 11.65
CA ASP A 144 -5.18 2.96 11.97
C ASP A 144 -3.90 3.74 12.24
N ALA A 145 -2.90 3.11 12.85
CA ALA A 145 -1.63 3.74 13.18
C ALA A 145 -0.73 3.91 11.94
N TYR A 146 -0.69 2.91 11.05
CA TYR A 146 0.32 2.83 10.00
C TYR A 146 -0.26 2.63 8.59
N ALA A 147 -0.94 1.51 8.34
CA ALA A 147 -1.28 1.10 6.97
C ALA A 147 -2.27 2.08 6.30
N TRP A 148 -3.26 2.59 7.03
CA TRP A 148 -4.25 3.51 6.49
C TRP A 148 -3.68 4.90 6.20
N PRO A 149 -2.96 5.56 7.14
CA PRO A 149 -2.19 6.76 6.81
C PRO A 149 -1.22 6.55 5.64
N GLY A 150 -0.53 5.41 5.57
CA GLY A 150 0.37 5.05 4.47
C GLY A 150 -0.32 5.02 3.11
N VAL A 151 -1.51 4.44 3.02
CA VAL A 151 -2.27 4.50 1.77
C VAL A 151 -2.74 5.92 1.47
N LEU A 152 -3.10 6.73 2.46
CA LEU A 152 -3.58 8.10 2.24
C LEU A 152 -2.49 9.11 1.87
N VAL A 153 -1.22 8.89 2.22
CA VAL A 153 -0.10 9.73 1.73
C VAL A 153 0.11 9.62 0.23
N PHE A 154 -0.39 8.55 -0.39
CA PHE A 154 -0.43 8.31 -1.83
C PHE A 154 -1.82 8.59 -2.41
N ALA A 155 -2.82 7.77 -2.04
CA ALA A 155 -4.13 7.79 -2.64
C ALA A 155 -4.91 9.07 -2.31
N GLY A 156 -4.61 9.73 -1.19
CA GLY A 156 -5.21 11.01 -0.83
C GLY A 156 -4.90 12.13 -1.82
N LEU A 157 -3.76 12.07 -2.52
CA LEU A 157 -3.35 13.04 -3.54
C LEU A 157 -4.25 13.06 -4.77
N GLN A 158 -5.08 12.03 -4.97
CA GLN A 158 -6.05 12.04 -6.06
C GLN A 158 -7.09 13.14 -5.84
N TYR A 159 -7.43 13.48 -4.59
CA TYR A 159 -8.49 14.44 -4.27
C TYR A 159 -7.93 15.87 -4.19
N GLN A 160 -8.71 16.85 -4.63
CA GLN A 160 -8.41 18.26 -4.38
C GLN A 160 -8.85 18.63 -2.96
N GLY A 161 -7.91 19.11 -2.14
CA GLY A 161 -8.11 19.30 -0.70
C GLY A 161 -7.91 18.03 0.14
N GLY A 162 -7.39 16.95 -0.46
CA GLY A 162 -7.27 15.64 0.17
C GLY A 162 -8.61 14.91 0.38
N PRO A 163 -8.59 13.72 1.00
CA PRO A 163 -9.79 12.91 1.19
C PRO A 163 -10.69 13.50 2.29
N GLY A 164 -11.98 13.67 2.00
CA GLY A 164 -13.01 13.88 3.01
C GLY A 164 -13.28 12.63 3.85
N ALA A 165 -14.10 12.76 4.89
CA ALA A 165 -14.34 11.69 5.87
C ALA A 165 -14.83 10.37 5.24
N GLU A 166 -15.77 10.44 4.29
CA GLU A 166 -16.30 9.24 3.61
C GLU A 166 -15.23 8.56 2.74
N GLN A 167 -14.44 9.35 2.00
CA GLN A 167 -13.34 8.85 1.17
C GLN A 167 -12.25 8.20 2.03
N ALA A 168 -11.87 8.85 3.13
CA ALA A 168 -10.90 8.33 4.08
C ALA A 168 -11.38 7.00 4.68
N ALA A 169 -12.65 6.92 5.13
CA ALA A 169 -13.25 5.69 5.64
C ALA A 169 -13.37 4.58 4.57
N GLY A 170 -13.63 4.95 3.32
CA GLY A 170 -13.61 4.03 2.18
C GLY A 170 -12.22 3.44 1.94
N TRP A 171 -11.18 4.27 1.96
CA TRP A 171 -9.79 3.82 1.87
C TRP A 171 -9.39 2.96 3.07
N ARG A 172 -9.90 3.23 4.27
CA ARG A 172 -9.65 2.37 5.44
C ARG A 172 -10.18 0.96 5.23
N ARG A 173 -11.41 0.79 4.71
CA ARG A 173 -11.96 -0.54 4.37
C ARG A 173 -11.14 -1.23 3.28
N PHE A 174 -10.67 -0.46 2.29
CA PHE A 174 -9.77 -0.99 1.26
C PHE A 174 -8.44 -1.49 1.86
N VAL A 175 -7.85 -0.72 2.79
CA VAL A 175 -6.61 -1.10 3.49
C VAL A 175 -6.81 -2.36 4.32
N ASP A 176 -7.92 -2.50 5.05
CA ASP A 176 -8.25 -3.72 5.79
C ASP A 176 -8.25 -4.94 4.86
N ALA A 177 -8.97 -4.85 3.74
CA ALA A 177 -9.00 -5.92 2.74
C ALA A 177 -7.61 -6.24 2.16
N ALA A 178 -6.84 -5.20 1.79
CA ALA A 178 -5.50 -5.37 1.22
C ALA A 178 -4.57 -6.08 2.20
N GLN A 179 -4.47 -5.60 3.44
CA GLN A 179 -3.58 -6.16 4.46
C GLN A 179 -3.94 -7.60 4.82
N ARG A 180 -5.23 -7.96 4.89
CA ARG A 180 -5.63 -9.36 5.10
C ARG A 180 -5.21 -10.27 3.95
N VAL A 181 -5.34 -9.82 2.71
CA VAL A 181 -4.92 -10.61 1.55
C VAL A 181 -3.39 -10.74 1.51
N ASP A 182 -2.67 -9.65 1.76
CA ASP A 182 -1.21 -9.62 1.74
C ASP A 182 -0.63 -10.54 2.83
N PHE A 183 -1.10 -10.44 4.08
CA PHE A 183 -0.65 -11.33 5.17
C PHE A 183 -0.97 -12.82 4.94
N LEU A 184 -2.04 -13.14 4.23
CA LEU A 184 -2.33 -14.53 3.86
C LEU A 184 -1.48 -15.00 2.67
N ALA A 185 -1.17 -14.10 1.74
CA ALA A 185 -0.34 -14.40 0.59
C ALA A 185 1.12 -14.62 0.97
N ASP A 186 1.64 -13.82 1.90
CA ASP A 186 3.04 -13.80 2.31
C ASP A 186 3.28 -14.54 3.65
N LEU A 187 2.30 -15.37 4.05
CA LEU A 187 2.29 -16.06 5.35
C LEU A 187 3.57 -16.88 5.61
N ARG A 188 4.16 -17.51 4.58
CA ARG A 188 5.40 -18.28 4.74
C ARG A 188 6.58 -17.34 5.00
N GLY A 189 6.69 -16.26 4.23
CA GLY A 189 7.71 -15.22 4.39
C GLY A 189 7.64 -14.57 5.76
N ASP A 190 6.46 -14.08 6.14
CA ASP A 190 6.19 -13.43 7.43
C ASP A 190 6.60 -14.32 8.61
N LEU A 191 6.18 -15.60 8.60
CA LEU A 191 6.58 -16.55 9.65
C LEU A 191 8.09 -16.79 9.69
N ALA A 192 8.78 -16.74 8.54
CA ALA A 192 10.25 -16.87 8.47
C ALA A 192 10.96 -15.71 9.18
N GLU A 193 10.37 -14.52 9.09
CA GLU A 193 10.85 -13.29 9.73
C GLU A 193 10.37 -13.16 11.18
N GLY A 194 9.63 -14.15 11.67
CA GLY A 194 9.09 -14.17 13.03
C GLY A 194 7.80 -13.36 13.20
N ARG A 195 7.21 -12.85 12.12
CA ARG A 195 5.95 -12.10 12.10
C ARG A 195 4.76 -13.06 12.07
N LEU A 196 3.93 -13.06 13.11
CA LEU A 196 2.66 -13.80 13.13
C LEU A 196 1.51 -12.85 12.79
N CYS A 197 1.23 -12.70 11.50
CA CYS A 197 0.24 -11.74 10.99
C CYS A 197 -1.23 -12.20 11.13
N ILE A 198 -1.47 -13.44 11.55
CA ILE A 198 -2.79 -13.93 11.97
C ILE A 198 -2.90 -13.75 13.49
N PRO A 199 -3.92 -13.05 14.02
CA PRO A 199 -4.01 -12.82 15.47
C PRO A 199 -4.02 -14.10 16.29
N ARG A 200 -3.28 -14.12 17.41
CA ARG A 200 -3.17 -15.30 18.30
C ARG A 200 -4.52 -15.82 18.78
N ALA A 201 -5.47 -14.93 19.09
CA ALA A 201 -6.83 -15.33 19.45
C ALA A 201 -7.51 -16.19 18.37
N ARG A 202 -7.21 -15.98 17.09
CA ARG A 202 -7.73 -16.80 15.97
C ARG A 202 -7.13 -18.19 15.97
N LEU A 203 -5.84 -18.30 16.31
CA LEU A 203 -5.18 -19.59 16.47
C LEU A 203 -5.85 -20.38 17.61
N ASP A 204 -6.09 -19.73 18.74
CA ASP A 204 -6.74 -20.33 19.92
C ASP A 204 -8.15 -20.83 19.62
N GLU A 205 -8.97 -20.05 18.90
CA GLU A 205 -10.33 -20.44 18.47
C GLU A 205 -10.36 -21.73 17.63
N HIS A 206 -9.28 -22.01 16.90
CA HIS A 206 -9.15 -23.18 16.05
C HIS A 206 -8.29 -24.29 16.67
N SER A 207 -7.83 -24.13 17.92
CA SER A 207 -6.89 -25.03 18.59
C SER A 207 -5.60 -25.26 17.78
N VAL A 208 -5.09 -24.20 17.15
CA VAL A 208 -3.84 -24.19 16.37
C VAL A 208 -2.76 -23.48 17.17
N THR A 209 -1.54 -24.00 17.15
CA THR A 209 -0.38 -23.32 17.75
C THR A 209 0.44 -22.59 16.68
N ARG A 210 1.21 -21.58 17.09
CA ARG A 210 2.19 -20.91 16.20
C ARG A 210 3.13 -21.92 15.54
N ALA A 211 3.60 -22.91 16.30
CA ALA A 211 4.49 -23.96 15.79
C ALA A 211 3.83 -24.83 14.71
N ASP A 212 2.51 -25.03 14.75
CA ASP A 212 1.81 -25.75 13.68
C ASP A 212 1.89 -25.00 12.35
N LEU A 213 1.80 -23.66 12.39
CA LEU A 213 1.94 -22.81 11.21
C LEU A 213 3.40 -22.74 10.73
N GLU A 214 4.35 -22.50 11.64
CA GLU A 214 5.79 -22.41 11.31
C GLU A 214 6.35 -23.71 10.72
N GLN A 215 5.83 -24.87 11.17
CA GLN A 215 6.20 -26.19 10.64
C GLN A 215 5.33 -26.62 9.45
N ALA A 216 4.44 -25.74 8.97
CA ALA A 216 3.50 -26.01 7.88
C ALA A 216 2.74 -27.33 8.03
N ARG A 217 2.26 -27.62 9.25
CA ARG A 217 1.56 -28.85 9.58
C ARG A 217 0.20 -28.89 8.91
N ASP A 218 -0.06 -29.99 8.23
CA ASP A 218 -1.31 -30.18 7.50
C ASP A 218 -2.34 -30.92 8.38
N THR A 219 -2.92 -30.19 9.34
CA THR A 219 -3.95 -30.72 10.25
C THR A 219 -5.34 -30.20 9.87
N PRO A 220 -6.43 -30.90 10.25
CA PRO A 220 -7.78 -30.39 10.08
C PRO A 220 -8.01 -29.00 10.72
N ALA A 221 -7.39 -28.75 11.88
CA ALA A 221 -7.45 -27.48 12.60
C ALA A 221 -6.78 -26.34 11.80
N VAL A 222 -5.57 -26.57 11.28
CA VAL A 222 -4.86 -25.59 10.44
C VAL A 222 -5.64 -25.29 9.16
N ARG A 223 -6.17 -26.32 8.49
CA ARG A 223 -7.03 -26.13 7.31
C ARG A 223 -8.26 -25.28 7.63
N ALA A 224 -8.91 -25.53 8.77
CA ALA A 224 -10.08 -24.78 9.22
C ALA A 224 -9.73 -23.31 9.51
N LEU A 225 -8.61 -23.04 10.20
CA LEU A 225 -8.11 -21.70 10.45
C LEU A 225 -7.87 -20.92 9.14
N LEU A 226 -7.08 -21.48 8.22
CA LEU A 226 -6.78 -20.82 6.94
C LEU A 226 -8.05 -20.56 6.11
N THR A 227 -9.00 -21.49 6.14
CA THR A 227 -10.31 -21.32 5.48
C THR A 227 -11.12 -20.18 6.12
N ALA A 228 -11.10 -20.07 7.45
CA ALA A 228 -11.77 -18.99 8.16
C ALA A 228 -11.13 -17.63 7.86
N GLU A 229 -9.80 -17.52 7.88
CA GLU A 229 -9.11 -16.27 7.56
C GLU A 229 -9.30 -15.85 6.10
N CYS A 230 -9.30 -16.79 5.14
CA CYS A 230 -9.65 -16.49 3.74
C CYS A 230 -11.09 -15.94 3.63
N ARG A 231 -12.04 -16.51 4.37
CA ARG A 231 -13.42 -16.01 4.40
C ARG A 231 -13.49 -14.59 4.95
N ARG A 232 -12.73 -14.28 6.00
CA ARG A 232 -12.65 -12.92 6.56
C ARG A 232 -12.07 -11.94 5.56
N ALA A 233 -10.98 -12.31 4.89
CA ALA A 233 -10.39 -11.51 3.81
C ALA A 233 -11.40 -11.28 2.66
N ARG A 234 -12.22 -12.29 2.32
CA ARG A 234 -13.27 -12.16 1.31
C ARG A 234 -14.34 -11.14 1.74
N THR A 235 -14.83 -11.23 2.97
CA THR A 235 -15.79 -10.27 3.52
C THR A 235 -15.23 -8.84 3.55
N ALA A 236 -13.96 -8.67 3.93
CA ALA A 236 -13.30 -7.37 3.89
C ALA A 236 -13.20 -6.82 2.46
N LEU A 237 -12.85 -7.67 1.49
CA LEU A 237 -12.79 -7.30 0.08
C LEU A 237 -14.15 -6.89 -0.48
N ASP A 238 -15.23 -7.57 -0.09
CA ASP A 238 -16.59 -7.17 -0.45
C ASP A 238 -16.94 -5.79 0.12
N ALA A 239 -16.60 -5.53 1.39
CA ALA A 239 -16.79 -4.24 2.04
C ALA A 239 -15.93 -3.10 1.42
N ALA A 240 -14.80 -3.43 0.81
CA ALA A 240 -13.92 -2.49 0.13
C ALA A 240 -14.48 -1.97 -1.21
N HIS A 241 -15.44 -2.67 -1.84
CA HIS A 241 -15.93 -2.32 -3.19
C HIS A 241 -16.48 -0.88 -3.30
N GLY A 242 -17.03 -0.33 -2.22
CA GLY A 242 -17.55 1.04 -2.19
C GLY A 242 -16.51 2.11 -2.54
N ILE A 243 -15.21 1.84 -2.40
CA ILE A 243 -14.14 2.78 -2.74
C ILE A 243 -14.15 3.21 -4.21
N LEU A 244 -14.66 2.36 -5.11
CA LEU A 244 -14.73 2.68 -6.54
C LEU A 244 -15.65 3.87 -6.83
N GLY A 245 -16.71 4.04 -6.04
CA GLY A 245 -17.60 5.21 -6.13
C GLY A 245 -16.94 6.48 -5.60
N LEU A 246 -16.06 6.33 -4.61
CA LEU A 246 -15.40 7.43 -3.88
C LEU A 246 -14.07 7.86 -4.50
N ALA A 247 -13.45 7.03 -5.34
CA ALA A 247 -12.23 7.37 -6.07
C ALA A 247 -12.51 8.37 -7.19
N GLU A 248 -11.55 9.25 -7.44
CA GLU A 248 -11.58 10.17 -8.58
C GLU A 248 -11.79 9.39 -9.87
N PRO A 249 -12.66 9.84 -10.80
CA PRO A 249 -12.93 9.13 -12.05
C PRO A 249 -11.66 8.74 -12.81
N GLY A 250 -10.65 9.62 -12.76
CA GLY A 250 -9.35 9.40 -13.38
C GLY A 250 -8.49 8.30 -12.73
N LEU A 251 -8.75 7.91 -11.48
CA LEU A 251 -8.02 6.85 -10.79
C LEU A 251 -8.81 5.52 -10.71
N ARG A 252 -10.13 5.53 -10.89
CA ARG A 252 -10.98 4.32 -10.82
C ARG A 252 -10.44 3.10 -11.56
N PRO A 253 -9.89 3.19 -12.80
CA PRO A 253 -9.33 2.03 -13.48
C PRO A 253 -8.14 1.37 -12.74
N VAL A 254 -7.31 2.18 -12.05
CA VAL A 254 -6.24 1.68 -11.17
C VAL A 254 -6.85 0.95 -9.98
N VAL A 255 -7.80 1.59 -9.29
CA VAL A 255 -8.43 1.00 -8.09
C VAL A 255 -9.16 -0.30 -8.44
N THR A 256 -9.90 -0.35 -9.55
CA THR A 256 -10.51 -1.58 -10.06
C THR A 256 -9.46 -2.67 -10.32
N THR A 257 -8.33 -2.31 -10.94
CA THR A 257 -7.24 -3.27 -11.18
C THR A 257 -6.69 -3.82 -9.86
N MET A 258 -6.49 -2.97 -8.86
CA MET A 258 -6.03 -3.40 -7.54
C MET A 258 -7.04 -4.33 -6.87
N THR A 259 -8.34 -3.99 -6.85
CA THR A 259 -9.39 -4.85 -6.28
C THR A 259 -9.46 -6.22 -6.99
N GLU A 260 -9.36 -6.24 -8.32
CA GLU A 260 -9.36 -7.48 -9.10
C GLU A 260 -8.10 -8.33 -8.84
N LEU A 261 -6.94 -7.70 -8.63
CA LEU A 261 -5.69 -8.37 -8.26
C LEU A 261 -5.79 -8.98 -6.86
N MET A 262 -6.27 -8.23 -5.87
CA MET A 262 -6.49 -8.74 -4.50
C MET A 262 -7.46 -9.93 -4.52
N ALA A 263 -8.57 -9.82 -5.26
CA ALA A 263 -9.54 -10.91 -5.41
C ALA A 263 -8.91 -12.18 -6.00
N HIS A 264 -8.05 -12.00 -7.01
CA HIS A 264 -7.34 -13.09 -7.68
C HIS A 264 -6.30 -13.73 -6.75
N GLN A 265 -5.51 -12.94 -6.03
CA GLN A 265 -4.51 -13.43 -5.08
C GLN A 265 -5.16 -14.19 -3.93
N LEU A 266 -6.23 -13.67 -3.35
CA LEU A 266 -7.00 -14.38 -2.33
C LEU A 266 -7.53 -15.72 -2.85
N THR A 267 -8.03 -15.76 -4.09
CA THR A 267 -8.45 -17.01 -4.73
C THR A 267 -7.29 -17.99 -4.92
N ALA A 268 -6.08 -17.49 -5.18
CA ALA A 268 -4.89 -18.33 -5.26
C ALA A 268 -4.50 -18.88 -3.88
N VAL A 269 -4.59 -18.07 -2.82
CA VAL A 269 -4.35 -18.50 -1.43
C VAL A 269 -5.36 -19.57 -1.02
N GLU A 270 -6.66 -19.35 -1.29
CA GLU A 270 -7.73 -20.33 -1.04
C GLU A 270 -7.45 -21.68 -1.70
N ARG A 271 -6.94 -21.67 -2.95
CA ARG A 271 -6.56 -22.90 -3.68
C ARG A 271 -5.29 -23.55 -3.13
N ALA A 272 -4.33 -22.75 -2.68
CA ALA A 272 -3.09 -23.23 -2.09
C ALA A 272 -3.35 -23.93 -0.74
N GLY A 273 -4.30 -23.42 0.05
CA GLY A 273 -4.62 -23.92 1.38
C GLY A 273 -3.36 -23.97 2.26
N VAL A 274 -3.08 -25.13 2.84
CA VAL A 274 -1.88 -25.35 3.69
C VAL A 274 -0.57 -25.12 2.92
N THR A 275 -0.57 -25.17 1.58
CA THR A 275 0.64 -24.87 0.79
C THR A 275 1.09 -23.41 0.96
N ALA A 276 0.20 -22.48 1.34
CA ALA A 276 0.54 -21.10 1.64
C ALA A 276 1.52 -20.98 2.83
N LEU A 277 1.53 -21.96 3.75
CA LEU A 277 2.51 -22.05 4.84
C LEU A 277 3.89 -22.53 4.38
N ARG A 278 4.02 -23.00 3.12
CA ARG A 278 5.27 -23.53 2.56
C ARG A 278 5.87 -22.61 1.51
N ARG A 279 5.04 -21.78 0.88
CA ARG A 279 5.43 -20.87 -0.20
C ARG A 279 4.45 -19.71 -0.30
N ASP A 280 4.99 -18.51 -0.47
CA ASP A 280 4.18 -17.31 -0.69
C ASP A 280 3.42 -17.37 -2.01
N THR A 281 2.23 -16.79 -1.99
CA THR A 281 1.26 -16.82 -3.08
C THR A 281 1.28 -15.49 -3.83
N GLY A 282 2.14 -15.41 -4.84
CA GLY A 282 2.15 -14.26 -5.75
C GLY A 282 0.97 -14.27 -6.74
N TYR A 283 0.78 -13.16 -7.44
CA TYR A 283 -0.27 -13.01 -8.45
C TYR A 283 -0.08 -13.89 -9.71
N GLY A 284 1.14 -14.39 -9.94
CA GLY A 284 1.57 -14.95 -11.23
C GLY A 284 1.68 -13.87 -12.32
N LEU A 285 1.93 -14.26 -13.58
CA LEU A 285 2.11 -13.30 -14.68
C LEU A 285 0.86 -13.12 -15.54
N ALA A 286 0.13 -14.21 -15.80
CA ALA A 286 -0.96 -14.21 -16.77
C ALA A 286 -2.22 -13.49 -16.28
N ALA A 287 -2.54 -13.56 -14.98
CA ALA A 287 -3.72 -12.90 -14.44
C ALA A 287 -3.54 -11.38 -14.32
N PRO A 288 -2.43 -10.84 -13.78
CA PRO A 288 -2.19 -9.40 -13.77
C PRO A 288 -2.19 -8.78 -15.15
N LEU A 289 -1.58 -9.45 -16.14
CA LEU A 289 -1.56 -8.95 -17.51
C LEU A 289 -2.98 -8.88 -18.11
N ARG A 290 -3.79 -9.92 -17.92
CA ARG A 290 -5.19 -9.93 -18.40
C ARG A 290 -6.05 -8.87 -17.72
N ILE A 291 -5.91 -8.71 -16.41
CA ILE A 291 -6.60 -7.68 -15.63
C ILE A 291 -6.21 -6.28 -16.15
N LEU A 292 -4.91 -6.02 -16.27
CA LEU A 292 -4.38 -4.74 -16.77
C LEU A 292 -4.89 -4.43 -18.19
N VAL A 293 -4.87 -5.41 -19.10
CA VAL A 293 -5.37 -5.25 -20.47
C VAL A 293 -6.88 -4.95 -20.47
N ARG A 294 -7.65 -5.65 -19.63
CA ARG A 294 -9.11 -5.41 -19.50
C ARG A 294 -9.39 -4.02 -18.97
N ALA A 295 -8.68 -3.58 -17.94
CA ALA A 295 -8.82 -2.24 -17.37
C ALA A 295 -8.46 -1.15 -18.39
N ALA A 296 -7.36 -1.34 -19.13
CA ALA A 296 -6.93 -0.40 -20.17
C ALA A 296 -7.96 -0.24 -21.30
N ARG A 297 -8.69 -1.31 -21.66
CA ARG A 297 -9.75 -1.27 -22.68
C ARG A 297 -11.04 -0.58 -22.22
N ARG A 298 -11.27 -0.51 -20.91
CA ARG A 298 -12.47 0.13 -20.31
C ARG A 298 -12.29 1.61 -20.02
N ARG A 299 -11.08 2.14 -20.21
CA ARG A 299 -10.77 3.55 -19.98
C ARG A 299 -11.51 4.41 -21.02
N PRO A 300 -12.45 5.30 -20.62
CA PRO A 300 -12.98 6.29 -21.53
C PRO A 300 -11.85 7.21 -22.00
N VAL A 301 -11.88 7.57 -23.29
CA VAL A 301 -10.88 8.43 -23.95
C VAL A 301 -10.85 9.81 -23.30
#